data_AF-A0A7C5BEW1-F1
#
_entry.id   AF-A0A7C5BEW1-F1
#
_cell.length_a   1.000
_cell.length_b   1.000
_cell.length_c   1.000
_cell.angle_alpha   90.00
_cell.angle_beta   90.00
_cell.angle_gamma   90.00
#
_symmetry.space_group_name_H-M   'P 1'
#
loop_
_entity.id
_entity.type
_entity.pdbx_description
1 polymer ?
#
loop_
_entity_poly.entity_id
_entity_poly.type
_entity_poly.pdbx_seq_one_letter_code
_entity_poly.pdbx_strand_id
1 'polypeptide(L)' 'PHGKVKKGKVVKAVIVRTHKEIQRENGSLIRFDDNAAVIVDDKKEPIGTRIFGPVARETRYAGFMKIVSLAPEVW' A
#
# COMPACT_ATOMS: atom_id res chain seq x y z
N PRO A 1 -0.12 22.56 -2.58
CA PRO A 1 1.11 22.55 -3.42
C PRO A 1 2.40 22.05 -2.73
N HIS A 2 2.42 21.86 -1.40
CA HIS A 2 3.63 21.41 -0.67
C HIS A 2 3.70 19.88 -0.45
N GLY A 3 3.71 19.11 -1.53
CA GLY A 3 3.94 17.66 -1.46
C GLY A 3 5.43 17.35 -1.25
N LYS A 4 5.76 16.36 -0.39
CA LYS A 4 7.14 15.88 -0.23
C LYS A 4 7.75 15.33 -1.54
N VAL A 5 6.91 14.92 -2.49
CA VAL A 5 7.31 14.40 -3.79
C VAL A 5 6.98 15.41 -4.88
N LYS A 6 7.97 15.78 -5.69
CA LYS A 6 7.82 16.68 -6.84
C LYS A 6 7.39 15.89 -8.08
N LYS A 7 6.62 16.51 -8.97
CA LYS A 7 6.26 15.94 -10.28
C LYS A 7 7.54 15.60 -11.07
N GLY A 8 7.59 14.41 -11.68
CA GLY A 8 8.74 13.93 -12.45
C GLY A 8 9.83 13.23 -11.63
N LYS A 9 9.70 13.17 -10.29
CA LYS A 9 10.63 12.40 -9.46
C LYS A 9 10.35 10.90 -9.59
N VAL A 10 11.39 10.11 -9.89
CA VAL A 10 11.33 8.65 -9.83
C VAL A 10 11.30 8.23 -8.36
N VAL A 11 10.31 7.42 -7.99
CA VAL A 11 10.09 6.94 -6.62
C VAL A 11 9.79 5.44 -6.62
N LYS A 12 10.07 4.79 -5.49
CA LYS A 12 9.64 3.42 -5.23
C LYS A 12 8.28 3.45 -4.56
N ALA A 13 7.42 2.51 -4.91
CA ALA A 13 6.10 2.39 -4.32
C ALA A 13 5.70 0.93 -4.15
N VAL A 14 4.84 0.68 -3.17
CA VAL A 14 4.27 -0.63 -2.87
C VAL A 14 2.79 -0.57 -3.21
N ILE A 15 2.32 -1.53 -3.99
CA ILE A 15 0.90 -1.65 -4.33
C ILE A 15 0.15 -2.18 -3.10
N VAL A 16 -0.87 -1.46 -2.65
CA VAL A 16 -1.67 -1.80 -1.47
C VAL A 16 -3.10 -2.22 -1.81
N ARG A 17 -3.60 -1.81 -2.97
CA ARG A 17 -4.90 -2.22 -3.52
C ARG A 17 -4.78 -2.52 -4.99
N THR A 18 -5.48 -3.54 -5.42
CA THR A 18 -5.58 -3.92 -6.83
C THR A 18 -7.03 -4.18 -7.20
N HIS A 19 -7.42 -3.69 -8.37
CA HIS A 19 -8.73 -3.94 -8.95
C HIS A 19 -8.87 -5.36 -9.49
N LYS A 20 -7.75 -6.01 -9.83
CA LYS A 20 -7.74 -7.42 -10.17
C LYS A 20 -7.82 -8.24 -8.88
N GLU A 21 -8.59 -9.32 -8.91
CA GLU A 21 -8.68 -10.25 -7.80
C GLU A 21 -7.33 -10.92 -7.49
N ILE A 22 -7.02 -11.02 -6.20
CA ILE A 22 -5.86 -11.76 -5.68
C ILE A 22 -6.40 -12.97 -4.93
N GLN A 23 -5.85 -14.15 -5.25
CA GLN A 23 -6.16 -15.39 -4.55
C GLN A 23 -5.23 -15.56 -3.35
N ARG A 24 -5.83 -15.79 -2.19
CA ARG A 24 -5.14 -16.07 -0.93
C ARG A 24 -4.87 -17.55 -0.76
N GLU A 25 -3.91 -17.87 0.11
CA GLU A 25 -3.55 -19.25 0.45
C GLU A 25 -4.71 -20.04 1.07
N ASN A 26 -5.64 -19.36 1.73
CA ASN A 26 -6.86 -19.96 2.25
C ASN A 26 -7.97 -20.16 1.19
N GLY A 27 -7.69 -19.89 -0.09
CA GLY A 27 -8.63 -19.99 -1.21
C GLY A 27 -9.60 -18.81 -1.36
N SER A 28 -9.58 -17.82 -0.46
CA SER A 28 -10.41 -16.61 -0.61
C SER A 28 -9.87 -15.70 -1.71
N LEU A 29 -10.78 -15.00 -2.38
CA LEU A 29 -10.45 -13.96 -3.35
C LEU A 29 -10.68 -12.59 -2.73
N ILE A 30 -9.68 -11.71 -2.81
CA ILE A 30 -9.82 -10.31 -2.43
C ILE A 30 -9.72 -9.43 -3.68
N ARG A 31 -10.61 -8.44 -3.79
CA ARG A 31 -10.63 -7.45 -4.85
C ARG A 31 -11.00 -6.09 -4.27
N PHE A 32 -10.34 -5.04 -4.76
CA PHE A 32 -10.67 -3.65 -4.43
C PHE A 32 -11.32 -2.96 -5.63
N ASP A 33 -11.96 -1.82 -5.39
CA ASP A 33 -12.57 -1.01 -6.46
C ASP A 33 -11.52 -0.24 -7.29
N ASP A 34 -10.38 0.10 -6.70
CA ASP A 34 -9.32 0.87 -7.35
C ASP A 34 -7.92 0.30 -7.13
N ASN A 35 -6.97 0.77 -7.96
CA ASN A 35 -5.55 0.49 -7.78
C ASN A 35 -4.90 1.62 -6.97
N ALA A 36 -4.26 1.27 -5.86
CA ALA A 36 -3.56 2.23 -5.00
C ALA A 36 -2.16 1.75 -4.63
N ALA A 37 -1.24 2.70 -4.49
CA ALA A 37 0.13 2.45 -4.09
C ALA A 37 0.62 3.46 -3.04
N VAL A 38 1.48 3.01 -2.13
CA VAL A 38 2.12 3.82 -1.11
C VAL A 38 3.59 4.02 -1.47
N ILE A 39 4.02 5.27 -1.49
CA ILE A 39 5.41 5.62 -1.80
C ILE A 39 6.30 5.27 -0.61
N VAL A 40 7.39 4.54 -0.90
CA VAL A 40 8.36 4.09 0.08
C VAL A 40 9.76 4.58 -0.26
N ASP A 41 10.63 4.64 0.75
CA ASP A 41 12.06 4.85 0.57
C ASP A 41 12.81 3.53 0.31
N ASP A 42 14.14 3.61 0.22
CA ASP A 42 15.01 2.45 0.02
C ASP A 42 15.03 1.49 1.22
N LYS A 43 14.58 1.93 2.40
CA LYS A 43 14.44 1.14 3.62
C LYS A 43 13.05 0.54 3.78
N LYS A 44 12.19 0.62 2.74
CA LYS A 44 10.80 0.13 2.74
C LYS A 44 9.90 0.88 3.75
N GLU A 45 10.26 2.09 4.12
CA GLU A 45 9.47 2.93 5.02
C GLU A 45 8.59 3.90 4.23
N PRO A 46 7.34 4.14 4.65
CA PRO A 46 6.46 5.07 3.95
C PRO A 46 6.98 6.51 4.09
N ILE A 47 7.05 7.25 2.97
CA ILE A 47 7.46 8.66 2.98
C ILE A 47 6.38 9.57 3.58
N GLY A 48 5.12 9.12 3.46
CA GLY A 48 3.93 9.76 4.05
C GLY A 48 3.66 9.29 5.47
N THR A 49 2.93 10.12 6.23
CA THR A 49 2.55 9.83 7.62
C THR A 49 1.13 9.31 7.78
N ARG A 50 0.34 9.29 6.71
CA ARG A 50 -1.07 8.87 6.71
C ARG A 50 -1.37 7.99 5.49
N ILE A 51 -2.15 6.96 5.71
CA ILE A 51 -2.68 6.08 4.66
C ILE A 51 -4.19 6.27 4.60
N PHE A 52 -4.71 6.28 3.37
CA PHE A 52 -6.12 6.46 3.12
C PHE A 52 -6.73 5.18 2.58
N GLY A 53 -7.85 4.79 3.18
CA GLY A 53 -8.62 3.63 2.78
C GLY A 53 -8.02 2.29 3.21
N PRO A 54 -8.70 1.19 2.86
CA PRO A 54 -8.30 -0.14 3.25
C PRO A 54 -7.00 -0.59 2.57
N VAL A 55 -6.22 -1.44 3.26
CA VAL A 55 -5.02 -2.07 2.70
C VAL A 55 -5.14 -3.58 2.73
N ALA A 56 -4.53 -4.24 1.74
CA ALA A 56 -4.44 -5.68 1.68
C ALA A 56 -3.49 -6.23 2.77
N ARG A 57 -3.90 -7.29 3.49
CA ARG A 57 -3.13 -7.98 4.54
C ARG A 57 -1.80 -8.53 4.05
N GLU A 58 -1.70 -8.82 2.75
CA GLU A 58 -0.51 -9.21 2.00
C GLU A 58 0.67 -8.25 2.26
N THR A 59 0.38 -6.96 2.45
CA THR A 59 1.34 -5.91 2.80
C THR A 59 2.09 -6.20 4.10
N ARG A 60 1.44 -6.90 5.06
CA ARG A 60 2.06 -7.31 6.32
C ARG A 60 3.10 -8.40 6.11
N TYR A 61 2.76 -9.42 5.34
CA TYR A 61 3.65 -10.56 5.06
C TYR A 61 4.86 -10.12 4.22
N ALA A 62 4.69 -9.11 3.37
CA ALA A 62 5.78 -8.50 2.61
C ALA A 62 6.72 -7.60 3.44
N GLY A 63 6.48 -7.45 4.75
CA GLY A 63 7.36 -6.73 5.68
C GLY A 63 7.09 -5.23 5.82
N PHE A 64 5.97 -4.72 5.30
CA PHE A 64 5.62 -3.30 5.38
C PHE A 64 4.76 -2.98 6.59
N MET A 65 5.22 -3.35 7.79
CA MET A 65 4.42 -3.20 9.03
C MET A 65 3.95 -1.76 9.29
N LYS A 66 4.80 -0.76 9.04
CA LYS A 66 4.44 0.65 9.22
C LYS A 66 3.23 1.06 8.37
N ILE A 67 3.09 0.49 7.17
CA ILE A 67 1.96 0.77 6.29
C ILE A 67 0.68 0.17 6.87
N VAL A 68 0.75 -1.07 7.35
CA VAL A 68 -0.40 -1.76 7.96
C VAL A 68 -0.84 -1.06 9.25
N SER A 69 0.09 -0.59 10.08
CA SER A 69 -0.22 0.11 11.33
C SER A 69 -0.85 1.49 11.14
N LEU A 70 -0.57 2.17 10.03
CA LEU A 70 -1.12 3.49 9.72
C LEU A 70 -2.42 3.43 8.91
N ALA A 71 -2.81 2.24 8.45
CA ALA A 71 -4.01 2.04 7.67
C ALA A 71 -5.26 2.04 8.57
N PRO A 72 -6.37 2.66 8.14
CA PRO A 72 -7.63 2.65 8.89
C PRO A 72 -8.25 1.25 8.97
N GLU A 73 -8.11 0.45 7.91
CA GLU A 73 -8.70 -0.90 7.80
C GLU A 73 -7.75 -1.83 7.05
N VAL A 74 -7.70 -3.10 7.47
CA VAL A 74 -6.83 -4.13 6.89
C VAL A 74 -7.66 -5.34 6.55
N TRP A 75 -7.72 -5.69 5.26
CA TRP A 75 -8.52 -6.79 4.73
C TRP A 75 -7.61 -7.96 4.38
#